data_AF-A0A2Z2N1I8-F1
#
_entry.id   AF-A0A2Z2N1I8-F1
#
_cell.length_a   1.000
_cell.length_b   1.000
_cell.length_c   1.000
_cell.angle_alpha   90.00
_cell.angle_beta   90.00
_cell.angle_gamma   90.00
#
_symmetry.space_group_name_H-M   'P 1'
#
loop_
_entity.id
_entity.type
_entity.pdbx_description
1 polymer ?
#
loop_
_entity_poly.entity_id
_entity_poly.type
_entity_poly.pdbx_seq_one_letter_code
_entity_poly.pdbx_strand_id
1 'polypeptide(L)'
;MDKNVKIAILVFSIAVVLTLGYYISGSQLPSQDSSEGIDYSTITCTLETEPQFTPANAWTGWSVRELVDNRMVEFTDFLEFVPRVSLSEGTSSGFLHAEDWPTEMGIAPKCTLAGSAVFFENKDTGRGMYYPVVAGNRGAIKRQDIELPAGDVYFAHYVIPVKNATWEVTENLANSNGTDFLRSGGISERRRTQLTGACTCPVEAVIAQLDEAIKAKGFEEVTLEKKPAENEYFRPLSAKLYRRGDDYLYVEFAKVKDMDLVRVLMIMGDEEVVKAYAEAFTAGSVEG
;
A
#
# COMPACT_ATOMS: atom_id res chain seq x y z
N MET A 1 -72.57 32.61 -2.11
CA MET A 1 -71.74 31.56 -1.48
C MET A 1 -71.14 32.13 -0.22
N ASP A 2 -71.63 31.65 0.92
CA ASP A 2 -71.39 32.19 2.26
C ASP A 2 -69.93 32.16 2.69
N LYS A 3 -69.51 33.18 3.46
CA LYS A 3 -68.19 33.26 4.11
C LYS A 3 -67.87 32.03 4.96
N ASN A 4 -68.89 31.33 5.46
CA ASN A 4 -68.76 30.12 6.25
C ASN A 4 -68.32 28.89 5.42
N VAL A 5 -68.54 28.89 4.10
CA VAL A 5 -68.11 27.79 3.21
C VAL A 5 -66.62 27.90 2.85
N LYS A 6 -66.08 29.13 2.78
CA LYS A 6 -64.64 29.34 2.49
C LYS A 6 -63.73 28.98 3.67
N ILE A 7 -64.19 29.16 4.90
CA ILE A 7 -63.43 28.80 6.11
C ILE A 7 -63.42 27.28 6.30
N ALA A 8 -64.53 26.59 6.02
CA ALA A 8 -64.60 25.13 6.09
C ALA A 8 -63.65 24.44 5.10
N ILE A 9 -63.54 24.95 3.86
CA ILE A 9 -62.65 24.37 2.84
C ILE A 9 -61.16 24.59 3.20
N LEU A 10 -60.81 25.74 3.81
CA LEU A 10 -59.42 26.02 4.21
C LEU A 10 -58.97 25.14 5.39
N VAL A 11 -59.85 24.91 6.37
CA VAL A 11 -59.56 24.05 7.53
C VAL A 11 -59.46 22.58 7.14
N PHE A 12 -60.31 22.11 6.21
CA PHE A 12 -60.23 20.74 5.69
C PHE A 12 -58.94 20.50 4.87
N SER A 13 -58.47 21.51 4.13
CA SER A 13 -57.26 21.39 3.32
C SER A 13 -55.99 21.35 4.16
N ILE A 14 -55.94 22.08 5.28
CA ILE A 14 -54.81 22.08 6.21
C ILE A 14 -54.80 20.79 7.06
N ALA A 15 -55.97 20.29 7.48
CA ALA A 15 -56.05 19.03 8.21
C ALA A 15 -55.61 17.83 7.37
N VAL A 16 -56.01 17.76 6.09
CA VAL A 16 -55.61 16.67 5.18
C VAL A 16 -54.11 16.72 4.85
N VAL A 17 -53.51 17.91 4.69
CA VAL A 17 -52.06 18.05 4.47
C VAL A 17 -51.25 17.69 5.73
N LEU A 18 -51.74 18.02 6.93
CA LEU A 18 -51.06 17.63 8.17
C LEU A 18 -51.23 16.14 8.50
N THR A 19 -52.36 15.51 8.19
CA THR A 19 -52.52 14.06 8.36
C THR A 19 -51.78 13.24 7.29
N LEU A 20 -51.69 13.70 6.04
CA LEU A 20 -50.81 13.05 5.04
C LEU A 20 -49.32 13.28 5.37
N GLY A 21 -48.96 14.46 5.90
CA GLY A 21 -47.60 14.72 6.37
C GLY A 21 -47.21 13.81 7.56
N TYR A 22 -48.14 13.53 8.46
CA TYR A 22 -47.88 12.62 9.60
C TYR A 22 -47.91 11.14 9.21
N TYR A 23 -48.72 10.74 8.22
CA TYR A 23 -48.76 9.34 7.76
C TYR A 23 -47.61 8.97 6.81
N ILE A 24 -47.01 9.94 6.11
CA ILE A 24 -45.79 9.73 5.32
C ILE A 24 -44.52 9.84 6.20
N SER A 25 -44.64 10.36 7.42
CA SER A 25 -43.55 10.35 8.42
C SER A 25 -43.56 9.08 9.31
N GLY A 26 -44.47 8.13 9.05
CA GLY A 26 -44.72 6.92 9.83
C GLY A 26 -44.17 5.62 9.24
N SER A 27 -43.39 5.65 8.16
CA SER A 27 -42.47 4.56 7.87
C SER A 27 -41.13 4.93 8.47
N GLN A 28 -40.80 4.33 9.62
CA GLN A 28 -39.40 4.14 9.99
C GLN A 28 -38.70 3.65 8.72
N LEU A 29 -37.87 4.53 8.15
CA LEU A 29 -36.77 4.10 7.31
C LEU A 29 -36.13 2.94 8.07
N PRO A 30 -35.98 1.74 7.49
CA PRO A 30 -35.13 0.76 8.10
C PRO A 30 -33.81 1.48 8.34
N SER A 31 -33.40 1.54 9.60
CA SER A 31 -32.07 2.00 9.97
C SER A 31 -31.09 1.18 9.12
N GLN A 32 -30.61 1.78 8.03
CA GLN A 32 -29.38 1.38 7.38
C GLN A 32 -28.26 1.74 8.36
N ASP A 33 -28.13 0.90 9.38
CA ASP A 33 -26.92 0.69 10.17
C ASP A 33 -27.05 -0.61 10.99
N SER A 34 -27.74 -1.60 10.45
CA SER A 34 -27.29 -2.98 10.59
C SER A 34 -26.42 -3.29 9.37
N SER A 35 -25.30 -2.59 9.22
CA SER A 35 -24.15 -3.33 8.72
C SER A 35 -23.89 -4.36 9.81
N GLU A 36 -24.27 -5.61 9.58
CA GLU A 36 -23.40 -6.69 10.04
C GLU A 36 -22.06 -6.37 9.38
N GLY A 37 -21.26 -5.52 10.05
CA GLY A 37 -19.94 -5.15 9.58
C GLY A 37 -19.21 -6.46 9.41
N ILE A 38 -18.81 -6.76 8.18
CA ILE A 38 -18.05 -7.97 7.91
C ILE A 38 -16.80 -7.88 8.79
N ASP A 39 -16.70 -8.79 9.76
CA ASP A 39 -15.50 -8.90 10.58
C ASP A 39 -14.39 -9.53 9.76
N TYR A 40 -13.69 -8.64 9.06
CA TYR A 40 -12.59 -8.96 8.17
C TYR A 40 -11.40 -9.65 8.87
N SER A 41 -11.32 -9.61 10.20
CA SER A 41 -10.28 -10.28 10.97
C SER A 41 -10.39 -11.82 10.94
N THR A 42 -11.58 -12.34 10.66
CA THR A 42 -11.88 -13.79 10.66
C THR A 42 -11.73 -14.46 9.29
N ILE A 43 -11.62 -13.68 8.22
CA ILE A 43 -11.44 -14.20 6.86
C ILE A 43 -10.01 -14.72 6.72
N THR A 44 -9.79 -15.84 6.04
CA THR A 44 -8.43 -16.28 5.72
C THR A 44 -8.05 -15.82 4.32
N CYS A 45 -7.11 -14.89 4.22
CA CYS A 45 -6.60 -14.39 2.94
C CYS A 45 -5.43 -15.24 2.43
N THR A 46 -5.56 -15.78 1.22
CA THR A 46 -4.52 -16.57 0.54
C THR A 46 -4.35 -16.14 -0.90
N LEU A 47 -3.13 -16.20 -1.41
CA LEU A 47 -2.88 -16.07 -2.84
C LEU A 47 -3.19 -17.43 -3.50
N GLU A 48 -4.16 -17.46 -4.40
CA GLU A 48 -4.43 -18.64 -5.23
C GLU A 48 -3.93 -18.39 -6.64
N THR A 49 -3.02 -19.24 -7.11
CA THR A 49 -2.43 -19.15 -8.45
C THR A 49 -2.33 -20.51 -9.12
N GLU A 50 -2.41 -20.51 -10.45
CA GLU A 50 -2.06 -21.62 -11.32
C GLU A 50 -0.96 -21.17 -12.29
N PRO A 51 0.24 -21.78 -12.26
CA PRO A 51 0.68 -22.77 -11.29
C PRO A 51 0.82 -22.18 -9.87
N GLN A 52 0.93 -23.05 -8.86
CA GLN A 52 1.28 -22.61 -7.51
C GLN A 52 2.58 -21.81 -7.53
N PHE A 53 2.56 -20.65 -6.87
CA PHE A 53 3.65 -19.69 -6.91
C PHE A 53 3.99 -19.19 -5.50
N THR A 54 5.28 -18.93 -5.28
CA THR A 54 5.77 -18.30 -4.06
C THR A 54 6.79 -17.23 -4.45
N PRO A 55 6.54 -15.95 -4.09
CA PRO A 55 7.47 -14.89 -4.40
C PRO A 55 8.80 -15.12 -3.70
N ALA A 56 9.89 -14.88 -4.42
CA ALA A 56 11.20 -14.70 -3.84
C ALA A 56 11.25 -13.27 -3.28
N ASN A 57 11.86 -13.07 -2.10
CA ASN A 57 12.22 -11.74 -1.63
C ASN A 57 13.21 -11.10 -2.63
N ALA A 58 12.69 -10.46 -3.68
CA ALA A 58 13.42 -10.06 -4.87
C ALA A 58 14.01 -8.66 -4.66
N TRP A 59 14.89 -8.53 -3.68
CA TRP A 59 15.48 -7.26 -3.23
C TRP A 59 16.34 -6.54 -4.28
N THR A 60 16.79 -7.23 -5.33
CA THR A 60 17.43 -6.60 -6.50
C THR A 60 16.43 -6.16 -7.58
N GLY A 61 15.16 -6.10 -7.22
CA GLY A 61 14.07 -5.60 -8.05
C GLY A 61 13.18 -6.70 -8.62
N TRP A 62 11.94 -6.31 -8.88
CA TRP A 62 10.90 -7.14 -9.47
C TRP A 62 9.97 -6.28 -10.34
N SER A 63 9.22 -6.91 -11.23
CA SER A 63 8.16 -6.27 -12.01
C SER A 63 7.01 -7.25 -12.22
N VAL A 64 5.79 -6.74 -12.31
CA VAL A 64 4.59 -7.53 -12.61
C VAL A 64 3.94 -6.96 -13.86
N ARG A 65 3.54 -7.83 -14.78
CA ARG A 65 2.74 -7.45 -15.94
C ARG A 65 1.41 -8.15 -15.93
N GLU A 66 0.36 -7.44 -16.26
CA GLU A 66 -1.00 -7.95 -16.39
C GLU A 66 -1.37 -8.04 -17.87
N LEU A 67 -2.03 -9.13 -18.27
CA LEU A 67 -2.62 -9.25 -19.60
C LEU A 67 -4.02 -8.62 -19.61
N VAL A 68 -4.14 -7.42 -20.17
CA VAL A 68 -5.39 -6.67 -20.30
C VAL A 68 -5.69 -6.46 -21.78
N ASP A 69 -6.85 -6.94 -22.26
CA ASP A 69 -7.29 -6.81 -23.66
C ASP A 69 -6.20 -7.20 -24.70
N ASN A 70 -5.53 -8.31 -24.45
CA ASN A 70 -4.43 -8.83 -25.28
C ASN A 70 -3.19 -7.91 -25.36
N ARG A 71 -3.02 -7.01 -24.37
CA ARG A 71 -1.84 -6.17 -24.17
C ARG A 71 -1.25 -6.41 -22.79
N MET A 72 0.07 -6.44 -22.70
CA MET A 72 0.76 -6.51 -21.41
C MET A 72 0.94 -5.10 -20.86
N VAL A 73 0.35 -4.82 -19.70
CA VAL A 73 0.56 -3.58 -18.95
C VAL A 73 1.47 -3.86 -17.76
N GLU A 74 2.47 -3.01 -17.53
CA GLU A 74 3.54 -3.27 -16.55
C GLU A 74 3.42 -2.36 -15.32
N PHE A 75 3.60 -2.97 -14.15
CA PHE A 75 3.93 -2.30 -12.90
C PHE A 75 5.36 -2.65 -12.49
N THR A 76 6.18 -1.63 -12.24
CA THR A 76 7.49 -1.77 -11.61
C THR A 76 7.59 -0.71 -10.53
N ASP A 77 7.78 -1.13 -9.28
CA ASP A 77 7.93 -0.22 -8.15
C ASP A 77 9.40 0.16 -7.98
N PHE A 78 9.87 1.06 -8.85
CA PHE A 78 11.28 1.45 -8.86
C PHE A 78 11.58 2.40 -7.70
N LEU A 79 12.32 1.88 -6.74
CA LEU A 79 12.82 2.59 -5.57
C LEU A 79 14.28 2.22 -5.33
N GLU A 80 15.09 3.24 -5.06
CA GLU A 80 16.51 3.08 -4.74
C GLU A 80 16.86 4.02 -3.61
N PHE A 81 17.74 3.55 -2.73
CA PHE A 81 18.42 4.39 -1.75
C PHE A 81 19.89 3.98 -1.71
N VAL A 82 20.75 5.00 -1.76
CA VAL A 82 22.20 4.85 -1.90
C VAL A 82 22.86 5.65 -0.78
N PRO A 83 23.74 5.05 0.02
CA PRO A 83 24.49 5.77 1.04
C PRO A 83 25.49 6.72 0.38
N ARG A 84 26.16 7.56 1.18
CA ARG A 84 27.33 8.30 0.70
C ARG A 84 28.45 7.31 0.37
N VAL A 85 29.02 7.42 -0.83
CA VAL A 85 30.11 6.56 -1.32
C VAL A 85 31.24 7.41 -1.86
N SER A 86 32.47 7.13 -1.44
CA SER A 86 33.71 7.73 -1.94
C SER A 86 34.59 6.64 -2.53
N LEU A 87 34.54 6.48 -3.86
CA LEU A 87 35.32 5.46 -4.56
C LEU A 87 36.82 5.71 -4.49
N SER A 88 37.25 6.98 -4.45
CA SER A 88 38.66 7.36 -4.31
C SER A 88 39.23 7.02 -2.94
N GLU A 89 38.41 7.10 -1.90
CA GLU A 89 38.81 6.81 -0.52
C GLU A 89 38.50 5.37 -0.13
N GLY A 90 37.72 4.65 -0.95
CA GLY A 90 37.28 3.28 -0.65
C GLY A 90 36.36 3.23 0.57
N THR A 91 35.48 4.23 0.75
CA THR A 91 34.58 4.34 1.90
C THR A 91 33.12 4.43 1.47
N SER A 92 32.24 3.79 2.24
CA SER A 92 30.80 3.94 2.14
C SER A 92 30.22 4.14 3.53
N SER A 93 29.20 5.00 3.65
CA SER A 93 28.51 5.24 4.91
C SER A 93 27.49 4.16 5.24
N GLY A 94 27.19 3.22 4.33
CA GLY A 94 26.10 2.28 4.55
C GLY A 94 26.24 0.95 3.82
N PHE A 95 25.35 0.02 4.19
CA PHE A 95 25.27 -1.32 3.67
C PHE A 95 23.80 -1.72 3.52
N LEU A 96 23.46 -2.44 2.45
CA LEU A 96 22.12 -2.96 2.23
C LEU A 96 22.10 -4.46 2.50
N HIS A 97 21.33 -4.92 3.47
CA HIS A 97 21.14 -6.31 3.82
C HIS A 97 19.85 -6.85 3.17
N ALA A 98 19.95 -8.04 2.58
CA ALA A 98 18.78 -8.79 2.13
C ALA A 98 18.10 -9.46 3.33
N GLU A 99 17.04 -8.84 3.83
CA GLU A 99 16.38 -9.27 5.07
C GLU A 99 14.86 -9.26 4.89
N ASP A 100 14.22 -10.42 5.04
CA ASP A 100 12.76 -10.53 4.95
C ASP A 100 12.09 -10.27 6.29
N TRP A 101 12.39 -9.10 6.87
CA TRP A 101 11.99 -8.69 8.20
C TRP A 101 10.46 -8.75 8.43
N PRO A 102 9.56 -8.45 7.46
CA PRO A 102 8.12 -8.56 7.72
C PRO A 102 7.70 -10.01 7.90
N THR A 103 8.28 -10.95 7.15
CA THR A 103 8.03 -12.39 7.30
C THR A 103 8.54 -12.88 8.66
N GLU A 104 9.76 -12.52 9.03
CA GLU A 104 10.38 -12.91 10.31
C GLU A 104 9.59 -12.38 11.53
N MET A 105 9.09 -11.15 11.43
CA MET A 105 8.24 -10.57 12.47
C MET A 105 6.80 -11.11 12.46
N GLY A 106 6.38 -11.80 11.39
CA GLY A 106 5.02 -12.30 11.22
C GLY A 106 4.00 -11.21 10.86
N ILE A 107 4.45 -10.16 10.17
CA ILE A 107 3.66 -9.02 9.69
C ILE A 107 3.82 -8.81 8.18
N ALA A 108 4.23 -9.84 7.43
CA ALA A 108 4.18 -9.79 5.97
C ALA A 108 2.72 -9.71 5.48
N PRO A 109 2.40 -8.86 4.49
CA PRO A 109 1.06 -8.79 3.94
C PRO A 109 0.65 -10.13 3.34
N LYS A 110 -0.61 -10.50 3.55
CA LYS A 110 -1.19 -11.68 2.90
C LYS A 110 -1.36 -11.42 1.40
N CYS A 111 -1.42 -12.50 0.63
CA CYS A 111 -1.65 -12.46 -0.82
C CYS A 111 -0.55 -11.78 -1.67
N THR A 112 0.66 -11.63 -1.16
CA THR A 112 1.80 -11.04 -1.90
C THR A 112 2.12 -11.83 -3.17
N LEU A 113 2.02 -11.16 -4.33
CA LEU A 113 2.39 -11.69 -5.64
C LEU A 113 3.84 -11.40 -6.02
N ALA A 114 4.38 -10.27 -5.59
CA ALA A 114 5.79 -9.93 -5.74
C ALA A 114 6.16 -8.90 -4.67
N GLY A 115 7.44 -8.80 -4.36
CA GLY A 115 7.91 -7.78 -3.42
C GLY A 115 9.37 -7.92 -3.08
N SER A 116 9.82 -6.97 -2.27
CA SER A 116 11.10 -7.06 -1.61
C SER A 116 11.06 -6.50 -0.19
N ALA A 117 11.99 -6.97 0.62
CA ALA A 117 12.30 -6.51 1.95
C ALA A 117 13.81 -6.52 2.15
N VAL A 118 14.30 -5.44 2.76
CA VAL A 118 15.72 -5.17 3.01
C VAL A 118 15.89 -4.42 4.33
N PHE A 119 17.09 -4.51 4.88
CA PHE A 119 17.55 -3.67 5.98
C PHE A 119 18.71 -2.80 5.48
N PHE A 120 18.65 -1.50 5.72
CA PHE A 120 19.64 -0.52 5.28
C PHE A 120 20.27 0.15 6.49
N GLU A 121 21.55 -0.15 6.73
CA GLU A 121 22.37 0.55 7.71
C GLU A 121 23.02 1.75 7.02
N ASN A 122 22.84 2.97 7.55
CA ASN A 122 23.46 4.15 6.98
C ASN A 122 23.87 5.18 8.04
N LYS A 123 25.15 5.54 8.06
CA LYS A 123 25.78 6.40 9.08
C LYS A 123 25.89 7.88 8.69
N ASP A 124 25.47 8.24 7.47
CA ASP A 124 25.52 9.60 6.94
C ASP A 124 24.26 9.85 6.10
N THR A 125 24.10 11.03 5.50
CA THR A 125 22.99 11.26 4.58
C THR A 125 23.10 10.36 3.35
N GLY A 126 21.95 9.84 2.93
CA GLY A 126 21.80 9.02 1.73
C GLY A 126 21.06 9.78 0.64
N ARG A 127 20.96 9.14 -0.52
CA ARG A 127 20.15 9.60 -1.65
C ARG A 127 19.04 8.60 -1.94
N GLY A 128 17.80 9.08 -2.01
CA GLY A 128 16.63 8.33 -2.46
C GLY A 128 16.25 8.65 -3.91
N MET A 129 15.72 7.66 -4.62
CA MET A 129 15.11 7.82 -5.94
C MET A 129 13.83 6.98 -6.02
N TYR A 130 12.75 7.59 -6.49
CA TYR A 130 11.46 6.92 -6.66
C TYR A 130 10.84 7.31 -8.00
N TYR A 131 10.67 6.32 -8.89
CA TYR A 131 10.11 6.54 -10.23
C TYR A 131 9.39 5.29 -10.76
N PRO A 132 8.20 4.98 -10.23
CA PRO A 132 7.48 3.77 -10.59
C PRO A 132 7.06 3.78 -12.07
N VAL A 133 6.99 2.59 -12.66
CA VAL A 133 6.34 2.34 -13.96
C VAL A 133 4.92 1.87 -13.66
N VAL A 134 3.91 2.54 -14.20
CA VAL A 134 2.50 2.17 -14.00
C VAL A 134 1.78 2.08 -15.35
N ALA A 135 1.20 0.93 -15.65
CA ALA A 135 0.61 0.61 -16.94
C ALA A 135 1.55 0.94 -18.14
N GLY A 136 2.86 0.76 -17.95
CA GLY A 136 3.89 1.11 -18.95
C GLY A 136 4.26 2.60 -19.04
N ASN A 137 3.63 3.49 -18.28
CA ASN A 137 3.95 4.92 -18.23
C ASN A 137 4.97 5.24 -17.12
N ARG A 138 5.92 6.15 -17.41
CA ARG A 138 7.00 6.59 -16.49
C ARG A 138 6.84 8.05 -16.03
N GLY A 139 5.65 8.62 -16.14
CA GLY A 139 5.47 10.06 -16.42
C GLY A 139 5.49 11.03 -15.24
N ALA A 140 4.61 10.87 -14.26
CA ALA A 140 4.28 11.93 -13.30
C ALA A 140 5.00 11.84 -11.94
N ILE A 141 5.33 10.65 -11.46
CA ILE A 141 6.03 10.48 -10.18
C ILE A 141 7.49 10.17 -10.47
N LYS A 142 8.32 11.20 -10.39
CA LYS A 142 9.77 11.09 -10.54
C LYS A 142 10.44 11.95 -9.50
N ARG A 143 10.77 11.32 -8.36
CA ARG A 143 11.54 11.93 -7.29
C ARG A 143 12.97 11.45 -7.41
N GLN A 144 13.90 12.38 -7.59
CA GLN A 144 15.33 12.10 -7.75
C GLN A 144 16.11 12.94 -6.76
N ASP A 145 17.29 12.44 -6.38
CA ASP A 145 18.21 13.13 -5.49
C ASP A 145 17.56 13.59 -4.16
N ILE A 146 16.64 12.78 -3.63
CA ILE A 146 16.00 13.02 -2.34
C ILE A 146 17.05 12.81 -1.25
N GLU A 147 17.30 13.80 -0.41
CA GLU A 147 18.18 13.62 0.75
C GLU A 147 17.48 12.76 1.80
N LEU A 148 18.11 11.65 2.16
CA LEU A 148 17.62 10.74 3.19
C LEU A 148 18.49 10.88 4.45
N PRO A 149 17.91 10.94 5.65
CA PRO A 149 18.68 11.05 6.88
C PRO A 149 19.52 9.78 7.13
N ALA A 150 20.55 9.95 7.95
CA ALA A 150 21.27 8.82 8.54
C ALA A 150 20.34 8.03 9.48
N GLY A 151 20.57 6.73 9.57
CA GLY A 151 19.82 5.83 10.42
C GLY A 151 19.64 4.45 9.80
N ASP A 152 19.21 3.53 10.65
CA ASP A 152 18.89 2.15 10.33
C ASP A 152 17.44 2.07 9.83
N VAL A 153 17.22 1.47 8.65
CA VAL A 153 15.91 1.40 8.01
C VAL A 153 15.60 -0.01 7.53
N TYR A 154 14.53 -0.58 8.06
CA TYR A 154 13.89 -1.75 7.49
C TYR A 154 12.88 -1.28 6.45
N PHE A 155 13.09 -1.65 5.20
CA PHE A 155 12.26 -1.21 4.08
C PHE A 155 11.65 -2.43 3.40
N ALA A 156 10.36 -2.40 3.10
CA ALA A 156 9.72 -3.44 2.32
C ALA A 156 8.62 -2.87 1.43
N HIS A 157 8.43 -3.47 0.26
CA HIS A 157 7.37 -3.12 -0.66
C HIS A 157 6.88 -4.35 -1.41
N TYR A 158 5.56 -4.42 -1.60
CA TYR A 158 4.88 -5.60 -2.11
C TYR A 158 3.76 -5.20 -3.07
N VAL A 159 3.28 -6.17 -3.84
CA VAL A 159 2.04 -6.05 -4.60
C VAL A 159 1.10 -7.22 -4.33
N ILE A 160 -0.18 -6.90 -4.21
CA ILE A 160 -1.27 -7.84 -4.01
C ILE A 160 -2.22 -7.76 -5.22
N PRO A 161 -2.57 -8.89 -5.85
CA PRO A 161 -3.55 -8.95 -6.92
C PRO A 161 -4.96 -8.95 -6.32
N VAL A 162 -5.77 -7.96 -6.69
CA VAL A 162 -7.14 -7.80 -6.14
C VAL A 162 -8.22 -8.40 -7.02
N LYS A 163 -7.85 -8.91 -8.20
CA LYS A 163 -8.77 -9.58 -9.13
C LYS A 163 -8.03 -10.69 -9.86
N ASN A 164 -8.79 -11.71 -10.25
CA ASN A 164 -8.25 -12.82 -11.03
C ASN A 164 -7.85 -12.35 -12.42
N ALA A 165 -6.56 -12.41 -12.71
CA ALA A 165 -5.96 -12.06 -13.99
C ALA A 165 -4.76 -12.97 -14.29
N THR A 166 -4.24 -12.85 -15.51
CA THR A 166 -2.98 -13.50 -15.90
C THR A 166 -1.84 -12.52 -15.73
N TRP A 167 -0.85 -12.96 -14.96
CA TRP A 167 0.32 -12.19 -14.56
C TRP A 167 1.58 -12.79 -15.17
N GLU A 168 2.51 -11.94 -15.59
CA GLU A 168 3.92 -12.28 -15.76
C GLU A 168 4.72 -11.60 -14.65
N VAL A 169 5.16 -12.39 -13.67
CA VAL A 169 5.99 -11.94 -12.55
C VAL A 169 7.45 -12.12 -12.93
N THR A 170 8.24 -11.07 -12.79
CA THR A 170 9.68 -11.08 -13.00
C THR A 170 10.39 -10.71 -11.72
N GLU A 171 11.28 -11.57 -11.26
CA GLU A 171 12.05 -11.40 -10.03
C GLU A 171 13.55 -11.49 -10.35
N ASN A 172 14.31 -10.48 -9.92
CA ASN A 172 15.76 -10.54 -9.99
C ASN A 172 16.28 -11.20 -8.71
N LEU A 173 16.85 -12.39 -8.85
CA LEU A 173 17.47 -13.13 -7.76
C LEU A 173 18.92 -12.66 -7.62
N ALA A 174 19.27 -12.23 -6.41
CA ALA A 174 20.59 -11.72 -6.10
C ALA A 174 21.62 -12.84 -5.97
N ASN A 175 22.87 -12.53 -6.31
CA ASN A 175 24.01 -13.42 -6.08
C ASN A 175 24.64 -13.27 -4.68
N SER A 176 24.08 -12.42 -3.82
CA SER A 176 24.58 -12.08 -2.49
C SER A 176 23.42 -11.86 -1.51
N ASN A 177 23.73 -11.82 -0.21
CA ASN A 177 22.78 -11.50 0.86
C ASN A 177 22.71 -9.99 1.15
N GLY A 178 23.10 -9.15 0.19
CA GLY A 178 23.17 -7.70 0.37
C GLY A 178 24.12 -7.01 -0.60
N THR A 179 24.18 -5.68 -0.51
CA THR A 179 25.03 -4.80 -1.33
C THR A 179 26.04 -4.07 -0.44
N ASP A 180 27.31 -4.40 -0.65
CA ASP A 180 28.42 -3.50 -0.32
C ASP A 180 28.54 -2.48 -1.45
N PHE A 181 28.24 -1.21 -1.18
CA PHE A 181 28.23 -0.16 -2.20
C PHE A 181 29.62 0.21 -2.75
N LEU A 182 30.70 -0.35 -2.19
CA LEU A 182 32.05 -0.27 -2.75
C LEU A 182 32.34 -1.37 -3.76
N ARG A 183 31.45 -2.34 -3.90
CA ARG A 183 31.60 -3.50 -4.77
C ARG A 183 30.42 -3.60 -5.72
N SER A 184 30.64 -4.22 -6.87
CA SER A 184 29.52 -4.61 -7.72
C SER A 184 28.80 -5.81 -7.08
N GLY A 185 27.61 -5.57 -6.52
CA GLY A 185 26.60 -6.62 -6.36
C GLY A 185 26.06 -7.05 -7.74
N GLY A 186 25.40 -8.20 -7.81
CA GLY A 186 24.87 -8.69 -9.08
C GLY A 186 23.58 -9.49 -8.97
N ILE A 187 22.90 -9.58 -10.11
CA ILE A 187 21.77 -10.47 -10.32
C ILE A 187 22.35 -11.81 -10.78
N SER A 188 22.13 -12.89 -10.03
CA SER A 188 22.52 -14.24 -10.45
C SER A 188 21.58 -14.78 -11.51
N GLU A 189 20.28 -14.55 -11.34
CA GLU A 189 19.23 -15.09 -12.20
C GLU A 189 18.07 -14.11 -12.29
N ARG A 190 17.45 -14.05 -13.47
CA ARG A 190 16.17 -13.36 -13.66
C ARG A 190 15.09 -14.42 -13.85
N ARG A 191 14.30 -14.66 -12.81
CA ARG A 191 13.17 -15.58 -12.84
C ARG A 191 11.98 -14.89 -13.47
N ARG A 192 11.36 -15.52 -14.48
CA ARG A 192 10.11 -15.05 -15.09
C ARG A 192 9.08 -16.16 -15.01
N THR A 193 7.95 -15.85 -14.38
CA THR A 193 6.88 -16.81 -14.14
C THR A 193 5.57 -16.25 -14.67
N GLN A 194 4.92 -17.01 -15.55
CA GLN A 194 3.54 -16.73 -15.96
C GLN A 194 2.60 -17.54 -15.08
N LEU A 195 1.59 -16.88 -14.56
CA LEU A 195 0.60 -17.48 -13.66
C LEU A 195 -0.75 -16.78 -13.80
N THR A 196 -1.82 -17.45 -13.44
CA THR A 196 -3.17 -16.85 -13.32
C THR A 196 -3.61 -16.95 -11.87
N GLY A 197 -4.13 -15.87 -11.30
CA GLY A 197 -4.57 -15.91 -9.91
C GLY A 197 -4.93 -14.57 -9.29
N ALA A 198 -5.33 -14.61 -8.01
CA ALA A 198 -5.68 -13.46 -7.19
C ALA A 198 -5.61 -13.77 -5.70
N CYS A 199 -5.74 -12.73 -4.88
CA CYS A 199 -6.10 -12.89 -3.47
C CYS A 199 -7.53 -13.41 -3.33
N THR A 200 -7.74 -14.38 -2.43
CA THR A 200 -9.07 -14.97 -2.16
C THR A 200 -10.02 -14.06 -1.39
N CYS A 201 -9.50 -12.96 -0.82
CA CYS A 201 -10.25 -12.03 0.01
C CYS A 201 -10.19 -10.61 -0.57
N PRO A 202 -11.16 -9.74 -0.21
CA PRO A 202 -11.09 -8.33 -0.57
C PRO A 202 -9.90 -7.63 0.11
N VAL A 203 -9.39 -6.56 -0.49
CA VAL A 203 -8.19 -5.85 0.01
C VAL A 203 -8.40 -5.29 1.42
N GLU A 204 -9.63 -4.89 1.75
CA GLU A 204 -10.01 -4.43 3.09
C GLU A 204 -9.72 -5.50 4.15
N ALA A 205 -9.87 -6.79 3.81
CA ALA A 205 -9.54 -7.88 4.69
C ALA A 205 -8.02 -8.04 4.89
N VAL A 206 -7.24 -7.87 3.83
CA VAL A 206 -5.77 -7.90 3.92
C VAL A 206 -5.27 -6.75 4.80
N ILE A 207 -5.82 -5.54 4.64
CA ILE A 207 -5.48 -4.37 5.44
C ILE A 207 -5.79 -4.62 6.91
N ALA A 208 -7.01 -5.11 7.23
CA ALA A 208 -7.42 -5.39 8.60
C ALA A 208 -6.55 -6.48 9.26
N GLN A 209 -6.23 -7.56 8.54
CA GLN A 209 -5.38 -8.63 9.07
C GLN A 209 -3.95 -8.19 9.32
N LEU A 210 -3.40 -7.34 8.45
CA LEU A 210 -2.08 -6.79 8.67
C LEU A 210 -2.06 -5.83 9.87
N ASP A 211 -3.07 -4.97 10.00
CA ASP A 211 -3.25 -4.08 11.16
C ASP A 211 -3.31 -4.86 12.48
N GLU A 212 -4.12 -5.93 12.55
CA GLU A 212 -4.20 -6.80 13.71
C GLU A 212 -2.88 -7.55 13.98
N ALA A 213 -2.20 -8.04 12.94
CA ALA A 213 -0.89 -8.68 13.09
C ALA A 213 0.16 -7.72 13.65
N ILE A 214 0.18 -6.47 13.19
CA ILE A 214 1.08 -5.42 13.69
C ILE A 214 0.79 -5.12 15.16
N LYS A 215 -0.48 -4.89 15.51
CA LYS A 215 -0.91 -4.64 16.89
C LYS A 215 -0.57 -5.81 17.82
N ALA A 216 -0.74 -7.05 17.35
CA ALA A 216 -0.35 -8.24 18.09
C ALA A 216 1.17 -8.33 18.37
N LYS A 217 2.00 -7.56 17.65
CA LYS A 217 3.44 -7.41 17.90
C LYS A 217 3.78 -6.26 18.85
N GLY A 218 2.77 -5.66 19.48
CA GLY A 218 2.92 -4.60 20.48
C GLY A 218 3.05 -3.20 19.89
N PHE A 219 2.75 -3.03 18.60
CA PHE A 219 2.69 -1.72 17.96
C PHE A 219 1.34 -1.06 18.21
N GLU A 220 1.36 0.22 18.58
CA GLU A 220 0.17 1.04 18.73
C GLU A 220 0.08 2.03 17.58
N GLU A 221 -1.13 2.23 17.03
CA GLU A 221 -1.34 3.24 15.99
C GLU A 221 -1.18 4.64 16.58
N VAL A 222 -0.33 5.46 15.95
CA VAL A 222 -0.10 6.86 16.30
C VAL A 222 -0.56 7.77 15.17
N THR A 223 -0.68 9.06 15.44
CA THR A 223 -1.16 10.01 14.45
C THR A 223 -0.18 10.13 13.27
N LEU A 224 -0.68 9.88 12.07
CA LEU A 224 -0.01 10.22 10.82
C LEU A 224 -0.46 11.61 10.38
N GLU A 225 0.43 12.60 10.47
CA GLU A 225 0.12 14.01 10.20
C GLU A 225 -0.23 14.26 8.73
N LYS A 226 0.55 13.70 7.81
CA LYS A 226 0.36 13.86 6.36
C LYS A 226 0.00 12.52 5.75
N LYS A 227 -1.21 12.42 5.22
CA LYS A 227 -1.67 11.23 4.50
C LYS A 227 -1.34 11.38 3.02
N PRO A 228 -0.97 10.29 2.33
CA PRO A 228 -0.82 10.31 0.89
C PRO A 228 -2.13 10.71 0.21
N ALA A 229 -2.04 11.59 -0.78
CA ALA A 229 -3.15 11.99 -1.62
C ALA A 229 -3.17 11.19 -2.95
N GLU A 230 -4.36 11.03 -3.51
CA GLU A 230 -4.56 10.41 -4.82
C GLU A 230 -3.86 11.21 -5.93
N ASN A 231 -3.27 10.49 -6.89
CA ASN A 231 -2.63 11.09 -8.06
C ASN A 231 -2.97 10.29 -9.33
N GLU A 232 -2.30 10.59 -10.45
CA GLU A 232 -2.56 9.93 -11.75
C GLU A 232 -2.41 8.40 -11.71
N TYR A 233 -1.52 7.86 -10.87
CA TYR A 233 -1.16 6.44 -10.89
C TYR A 233 -1.64 5.66 -9.67
N PHE A 234 -1.88 6.33 -8.55
CA PHE A 234 -2.19 5.67 -7.30
C PHE A 234 -3.39 6.30 -6.62
N ARG A 235 -4.25 5.44 -6.07
CA ARG A 235 -5.32 5.83 -5.16
C ARG A 235 -5.05 5.23 -3.78
N PRO A 236 -4.73 6.06 -2.76
CA PRO A 236 -4.55 5.61 -1.38
C PRO A 236 -5.77 4.84 -0.87
N LEU A 237 -5.52 3.71 -0.20
CA LEU A 237 -6.54 2.89 0.46
C LEU A 237 -6.42 2.98 1.98
N SER A 238 -5.18 2.93 2.48
CA SER A 238 -4.86 3.07 3.91
C SER A 238 -3.43 3.58 4.05
N ALA A 239 -3.19 4.42 5.06
CA ALA A 239 -1.85 4.84 5.46
C ALA A 239 -1.86 5.06 6.96
N LYS A 240 -0.97 4.36 7.67
CA LYS A 240 -0.90 4.35 9.13
C LYS A 240 0.55 4.41 9.58
N LEU A 241 0.75 5.04 10.73
CA LEU A 241 2.00 5.05 11.46
C LEU A 241 1.75 4.32 12.78
N TYR A 242 2.65 3.40 13.12
CA TYR A 242 2.61 2.67 14.37
C TYR A 242 3.89 2.91 15.16
N ARG A 243 3.82 2.74 16.47
CA ARG A 243 4.96 2.88 17.39
C ARG A 243 5.03 1.72 18.37
N ARG A 244 6.25 1.25 18.65
CA ARG A 244 6.56 0.29 19.72
C ARG A 244 7.87 0.69 20.38
N GLY A 245 7.79 1.30 21.57
CA GLY A 245 8.98 1.85 22.22
C GLY A 245 9.57 3.00 21.39
N ASP A 246 10.80 2.84 20.91
CA ASP A 246 11.47 3.79 20.01
C ASP A 246 11.33 3.40 18.53
N ASP A 247 10.81 2.20 18.22
CA ASP A 247 10.55 1.76 16.85
C ASP A 247 9.28 2.42 16.30
N TYR A 248 9.38 2.99 15.10
CA TYR A 248 8.24 3.44 14.30
C TYR A 248 8.08 2.55 13.08
N LEU A 249 6.83 2.29 12.67
CA LEU A 249 6.50 1.49 11.49
C LEU A 249 5.44 2.24 10.67
N TYR A 250 5.80 2.68 9.47
CA TYR A 250 4.86 3.22 8.49
C TYR A 250 4.35 2.10 7.59
N VAL A 251 3.03 2.04 7.35
CA VAL A 251 2.42 1.11 6.41
C VAL A 251 1.42 1.84 5.52
N GLU A 252 1.57 1.67 4.21
CA GLU A 252 0.71 2.28 3.19
C GLU A 252 0.20 1.22 2.21
N PHE A 253 -1.09 1.28 1.91
CA PHE A 253 -1.74 0.55 0.83
C PHE A 253 -2.25 1.55 -0.21
N ALA A 254 -1.88 1.35 -1.46
CA ALA A 254 -2.34 2.17 -2.58
C ALA A 254 -2.76 1.30 -3.76
N LYS A 255 -3.97 1.52 -4.26
CA LYS A 255 -4.41 0.91 -5.52
C LYS A 255 -3.56 1.45 -6.67
N VAL A 256 -3.01 0.56 -7.48
CA VAL A 256 -2.36 0.89 -8.75
C VAL A 256 -3.47 1.14 -9.77
N LYS A 257 -3.53 2.33 -10.36
CA LYS A 257 -4.55 2.66 -11.36
C LYS A 257 -4.30 1.89 -12.66
N ASP A 258 -5.39 1.60 -13.36
CA ASP A 258 -5.41 0.84 -14.62
C ASP A 258 -4.79 -0.56 -14.55
N MET A 259 -4.62 -1.10 -13.34
CA MET A 259 -4.19 -2.46 -13.08
C MET A 259 -4.98 -3.02 -11.89
N ASP A 260 -5.14 -4.34 -11.85
CA ASP A 260 -5.84 -5.03 -10.76
C ASP A 260 -4.87 -5.37 -9.60
N LEU A 261 -4.05 -4.38 -9.20
CA LEU A 261 -3.01 -4.48 -8.17
C LEU A 261 -3.18 -3.45 -7.06
N VAL A 262 -2.72 -3.81 -5.86
CA VAL A 262 -2.51 -2.91 -4.72
C VAL A 262 -1.05 -2.98 -4.30
N ARG A 263 -0.39 -1.82 -4.25
CA ARG A 263 0.95 -1.65 -3.70
C ARG A 263 0.86 -1.57 -2.18
N VAL A 264 1.78 -2.25 -1.50
CA VAL A 264 2.01 -2.12 -0.06
C VAL A 264 3.42 -1.58 0.15
N LEU A 265 3.57 -0.55 0.98
CA LEU A 265 4.87 -0.02 1.41
C LEU A 265 4.95 -0.11 2.93
N MET A 266 6.07 -0.64 3.44
CA MET A 266 6.34 -0.77 4.85
C MET A 266 7.73 -0.25 5.17
N ILE A 267 7.86 0.61 6.17
CA ILE A 267 9.13 1.25 6.55
C ILE A 267 9.22 1.28 8.06
N MET A 268 10.28 0.72 8.64
CA MET A 268 10.49 0.69 10.08
C MET A 268 11.89 1.20 10.45
N GLY A 269 11.97 1.91 11.57
CA GLY A 269 13.17 2.56 12.09
C GLY A 269 12.80 3.65 13.11
N ASP A 270 13.71 4.58 13.36
CA ASP A 270 13.43 5.74 14.21
C ASP A 270 12.41 6.69 13.56
N GLU A 271 11.70 7.49 14.38
CA GLU A 271 10.60 8.35 13.91
C GLU A 271 10.97 9.25 12.72
N GLU A 272 12.05 10.02 12.84
CA GLU A 272 12.48 10.97 11.82
C GLU A 272 12.89 10.27 10.52
N VAL A 273 13.53 9.10 10.67
CA VAL A 273 13.98 8.30 9.53
C VAL A 273 12.77 7.71 8.80
N VAL A 274 11.83 7.11 9.54
CA VAL A 274 10.60 6.55 8.98
C VAL A 274 9.77 7.61 8.27
N LYS A 275 9.61 8.81 8.86
CA LYS A 275 8.89 9.92 8.25
C LYS A 275 9.54 10.38 6.94
N ALA A 276 10.86 10.58 6.94
CA ALA A 276 11.60 11.00 5.75
C ALA A 276 11.52 9.97 4.61
N TYR A 277 11.69 8.68 4.93
CA TYR A 277 11.59 7.61 3.94
C TYR A 277 10.14 7.42 3.45
N ALA A 278 9.13 7.56 4.32
CA ALA A 278 7.74 7.53 3.91
C ALA A 278 7.41 8.66 2.93
N GLU A 279 7.86 9.89 3.20
CA GLU A 279 7.70 11.02 2.28
C GLU A 279 8.44 10.81 0.95
N ALA A 280 9.63 10.22 1.00
CA ALA A 280 10.41 9.92 -0.19
C ALA A 280 9.73 8.88 -1.10
N PHE A 281 9.20 7.79 -0.52
CA PHE A 281 8.79 6.60 -1.26
C PHE A 281 7.28 6.31 -1.27
N THR A 282 6.46 7.15 -0.65
CA THR A 282 4.99 7.05 -0.71
C THR A 282 4.48 7.10 -2.14
N ALA A 283 3.43 6.31 -2.43
CA ALA A 283 2.79 6.27 -3.74
C ALA A 283 1.92 7.51 -4.00
N GLY A 284 1.47 8.20 -2.95
CA GLY A 284 0.69 9.44 -3.06
C GLY A 284 1.57 10.69 -3.23
N SER A 285 0.94 11.82 -3.54
CA SER A 285 1.57 13.11 -3.24
C SER A 285 1.44 13.40 -1.74
N VAL A 286 2.47 14.00 -1.17
CA VAL A 286 2.40 14.62 0.16
C VAL A 286 2.21 16.11 -0.14
N GLU A 287 0.95 16.58 -0.21
CA GLU A 287 0.73 18.02 -0.32
C GLU A 287 1.28 18.69 0.95
N GLY A 288 2.05 19.77 0.76
CA GLY A 288 2.62 20.62 1.82
C GLY A 288 1.82 21.90 1.99
#